data_AF-A0A662XCY7-F1
#
_entry.id   AF-A0A662XCY7-F1
#
_cell.length_a   1.000
_cell.length_b   1.000
_cell.length_c   1.000
_cell.angle_alpha   90.00
_cell.angle_beta   90.00
_cell.angle_gamma   90.00
#
_symmetry.space_group_name_H-M   'P 1'
#
loop_
_entity.id
_entity.type
_entity.pdbx_description
1 polymer ?
#
loop_
_entity_poly.entity_id
_entity_poly.type
_entity_poly.pdbx_seq_one_letter_code
_entity_poly.pdbx_strand_id
1 'polypeptide(L)'
;MGVPSQADSKSAGLFLSHFRIGAVLIKPTPTAPVQVQPSPTAQTMAKDTAKELEAGGYEPHASPNVQGDADKPLEGASIPMLLLISMPRMAIQMAWSAQWAALGPYLGTMLPKYAVQLTQIIGPLSGILVAPTTGVFSDRSGNKWGRRRPFLLYAAIASVICWTAMGYTRQIGDGLGDVGTGKDGEKTHRPWTAVFTVFFYAWMDITVNVVQTPVFLMIADFAGDRQTLGAALGQGWSTLGSIMVAGYIYFFGAAHLTLRWFLFMLSATMIVTVVIACIFGKEKPLDKSGLPAESAWTQIKNAFGSIYTGLKTLPGPLIVYCIVFFCVMYGYTAYNGNKGQFFGFVVYDGDADGADDCSPTCSEAQDDYNHGVSVAGGSTDLIFNLLGYVFSWVLPWLVKRFGAKWVLTISLVPQSLLMIMAFTKVVALDVFFVILTTLSQTTVFALLVPVIIHVFGNDVEIGVYVGALNSANCFGQLLNFVIGAALVETSLGYKLPVFLGGVMSFIGVVIAIFFLKIRMHSM
;
A
#
# COMPACT_ATOMS: atom_id res chain seq x y z
N MET A 1 36.31 -26.73 43.45
CA MET A 1 37.03 -25.65 44.14
C MET A 1 36.95 -24.42 43.25
N GLY A 2 36.39 -23.27 43.57
CA GLY A 2 35.72 -22.71 44.75
C GLY A 2 35.18 -21.33 44.32
N VAL A 3 34.01 -20.97 44.86
CA VAL A 3 33.25 -19.71 44.68
C VAL A 3 33.95 -18.56 45.46
N PRO A 4 33.85 -17.28 45.03
CA PRO A 4 32.87 -16.31 45.61
C PRO A 4 32.21 -15.44 44.51
N SER A 5 30.89 -15.16 44.47
CA SER A 5 29.93 -14.54 45.42
C SER A 5 29.85 -13.00 45.35
N GLN A 6 28.74 -12.54 44.75
CA GLN A 6 27.85 -11.39 45.03
C GLN A 6 28.37 -10.00 45.45
N ALA A 7 27.91 -8.97 44.70
CA ALA A 7 27.24 -7.71 45.11
C ALA A 7 27.30 -6.72 43.91
N ASP A 8 26.36 -5.83 43.57
CA ASP A 8 25.04 -5.51 44.09
C ASP A 8 24.29 -4.69 43.02
N SER A 9 22.96 -4.80 43.00
CA SER A 9 22.03 -4.00 42.20
C SER A 9 21.84 -2.63 42.85
N LYS A 10 22.22 -1.53 42.16
CA LYS A 10 21.70 -0.15 42.37
C LYS A 10 22.39 0.83 41.40
N SER A 11 21.81 0.99 40.21
CA SER A 11 22.12 2.11 39.29
C SER A 11 20.92 2.39 38.40
N ALA A 12 19.76 2.62 39.01
CA ALA A 12 18.58 3.15 38.35
C ALA A 12 17.84 4.02 39.38
N GLY A 13 17.93 5.34 39.23
CA GLY A 13 17.19 6.29 40.05
C GLY A 13 18.07 7.25 40.84
N LEU A 14 18.76 8.17 40.17
CA LEU A 14 19.10 9.48 40.73
C LEU A 14 19.63 10.40 39.61
N PHE A 15 18.76 11.17 38.95
CA PHE A 15 19.08 12.47 38.33
C PHE A 15 17.78 13.10 37.79
N LEU A 16 16.81 13.24 38.69
CA LEU A 16 15.58 14.00 38.50
C LEU A 16 15.40 14.91 39.72
N SER A 17 16.33 15.83 39.93
CA SER A 17 16.20 16.92 40.90
C SER A 17 17.31 17.95 40.69
N HIS A 18 17.09 18.94 39.83
CA HIS A 18 17.53 20.33 40.00
C HIS A 18 17.16 21.10 38.74
N PHE A 19 16.15 21.98 38.83
CA PHE A 19 16.22 23.39 38.43
C PHE A 19 14.82 24.00 38.60
N ARG A 20 14.63 24.77 39.69
CA ARG A 20 13.48 25.65 39.89
C ARG A 20 13.91 27.09 39.56
N ILE A 21 13.17 27.69 38.62
CA ILE A 21 12.59 29.05 38.60
C ILE A 21 13.52 30.26 38.82
N GLY A 22 13.65 31.05 37.76
CA GLY A 22 13.79 32.51 37.80
C GLY A 22 12.82 33.13 36.79
N ALA A 23 11.75 33.75 37.28
CA ALA A 23 10.72 34.39 36.48
C ALA A 23 11.06 35.87 36.21
N VAL A 24 10.94 36.32 34.97
CA VAL A 24 10.85 37.74 34.60
C VAL A 24 9.51 37.98 33.92
N LEU A 25 8.71 38.83 34.56
CA LEU A 25 7.35 39.23 34.21
C LEU A 25 7.35 40.12 32.95
N ILE A 26 6.67 39.71 31.88
CA ILE A 26 6.16 40.62 30.84
C ILE A 26 4.65 40.40 30.77
N LYS A 27 3.87 41.39 31.22
CA LYS A 27 2.40 41.38 31.18
C LYS A 27 1.91 41.39 29.72
N PRO A 28 1.08 40.44 29.27
CA PRO A 28 0.30 40.59 28.05
C PRO A 28 -1.06 41.22 28.35
N THR A 29 -1.41 42.24 27.56
CA THR A 29 -2.72 42.89 27.46
C THR A 29 -3.79 41.87 27.02
N PRO A 30 -5.02 41.89 27.57
CA PRO A 30 -6.02 40.88 27.23
C PRO A 30 -6.66 41.18 25.87
N THR A 31 -6.31 40.40 24.85
CA THR A 31 -7.13 40.26 23.63
C THR A 31 -8.02 39.03 23.78
N ALA A 32 -9.33 39.25 23.76
CA ALA A 32 -10.34 38.21 23.90
C ALA A 32 -10.19 37.12 22.82
N PRO A 33 -10.43 35.83 23.16
CA PRO A 33 -10.46 34.79 22.15
C PRO A 33 -11.66 35.02 21.24
N VAL A 34 -11.41 35.24 19.95
CA VAL A 34 -12.43 35.16 18.91
C VAL A 34 -12.81 33.68 18.80
N GLN A 35 -13.90 33.32 19.48
CA GLN A 35 -14.58 32.07 19.27
C GLN A 35 -15.12 32.07 17.84
N VAL A 36 -14.51 31.28 16.96
CA VAL A 36 -15.11 30.93 15.67
C VAL A 36 -16.27 29.97 15.99
N GLN A 37 -17.44 30.53 16.23
CA GLN A 37 -18.68 29.75 16.24
C GLN A 37 -18.97 29.30 14.80
N PRO A 38 -19.16 27.99 14.54
CA PRO A 38 -19.73 27.54 13.27
C PRO A 38 -21.07 28.25 13.03
N SER A 39 -21.46 28.46 11.77
CA SER A 39 -22.72 29.13 11.44
C SER A 39 -23.89 28.48 12.22
N PRO A 40 -24.90 29.26 12.66
CA PRO A 40 -26.03 28.72 13.43
C PRO A 40 -26.68 27.52 12.73
N THR A 41 -26.71 27.54 11.39
CA THR A 41 -27.22 26.45 10.55
C THR A 41 -26.39 25.18 10.63
N ALA A 42 -25.05 25.28 10.62
CA ALA A 42 -24.14 24.14 10.70
C ALA A 42 -24.09 23.52 12.10
N GLN A 43 -24.23 24.33 13.16
CA GLN A 43 -24.33 23.82 14.53
C GLN A 43 -25.65 23.10 14.79
N THR A 44 -26.73 23.56 14.18
CA THR A 44 -28.06 22.96 14.33
C THR A 44 -28.10 21.62 13.58
N MET A 45 -27.62 21.57 12.32
CA MET A 45 -27.48 20.31 11.58
C MET A 45 -26.56 19.31 12.28
N ALA A 46 -25.38 19.71 12.76
CA ALA A 46 -24.46 18.79 13.44
C ALA A 46 -25.01 18.25 14.76
N LYS A 47 -25.80 19.05 15.50
CA LYS A 47 -26.47 18.60 16.73
C LYS A 47 -27.66 17.68 16.44
N ASP A 48 -28.40 17.94 15.37
CA ASP A 48 -29.53 17.11 14.96
C ASP A 48 -29.04 15.76 14.40
N THR A 49 -27.97 15.75 13.60
CA THR A 49 -27.31 14.51 13.14
C THR A 49 -26.69 13.71 14.29
N ALA A 50 -26.07 14.37 15.28
CA ALA A 50 -25.54 13.69 16.46
C ALA A 50 -26.65 13.10 17.35
N LYS A 51 -27.79 13.80 17.48
CA LYS A 51 -28.97 13.27 18.19
C LYS A 51 -29.63 12.12 17.45
N GLU A 52 -29.69 12.14 16.12
CA GLU A 52 -30.19 11.01 15.31
C GLU A 52 -29.27 9.79 15.38
N LEU A 53 -27.95 10.00 15.45
CA LEU A 53 -26.94 8.95 15.65
C LEU A 53 -26.99 8.32 17.05
N GLU A 54 -27.29 9.10 18.10
CA GLU A 54 -27.48 8.59 19.47
C GLU A 54 -28.82 7.87 19.66
N ALA A 55 -29.84 8.18 18.84
CA ALA A 55 -31.17 7.58 18.94
C ALA A 55 -31.31 6.19 18.29
N GLY A 56 -30.23 5.59 17.78
CA GLY A 56 -30.25 4.23 17.23
C GLY A 56 -31.01 4.06 15.91
N GLY A 57 -31.42 5.16 15.28
CA GLY A 57 -32.10 5.19 13.98
C GLY A 57 -31.13 5.35 12.82
N TYR A 58 -30.39 4.29 12.48
CA TYR A 58 -29.67 4.24 11.20
C TYR A 58 -30.70 3.98 10.09
N GLU A 59 -31.27 5.02 9.49
CA GLU A 59 -31.79 4.89 8.13
C GLU A 59 -30.59 4.85 7.19
N PRO A 60 -30.27 3.71 6.57
CA PRO A 60 -29.23 3.68 5.55
C PRO A 60 -29.65 4.66 4.46
N HIS A 61 -28.76 5.54 4.02
CA HIS A 61 -28.87 6.18 2.72
C HIS A 61 -29.01 5.05 1.68
N ALA A 62 -30.25 4.66 1.40
CA ALA A 62 -30.60 3.90 0.23
C ALA A 62 -30.14 4.74 -0.95
N SER A 63 -29.59 4.09 -1.98
CA SER A 63 -29.38 4.73 -3.27
C SER A 63 -30.60 5.59 -3.58
N PRO A 64 -30.43 6.87 -3.99
CA PRO A 64 -31.50 7.85 -3.98
C PRO A 64 -32.74 7.28 -4.65
N ASN A 65 -33.82 7.17 -3.86
CA ASN A 65 -35.11 6.73 -4.36
C ASN A 65 -35.59 7.81 -5.33
N VAL A 66 -35.91 7.39 -6.55
CA VAL A 66 -36.36 8.26 -7.66
C VAL A 66 -37.77 8.77 -7.35
N GLN A 67 -37.88 9.73 -6.44
CA GLN A 67 -39.11 10.51 -6.19
C GLN A 67 -38.77 11.76 -5.38
N GLY A 68 -38.47 12.84 -6.11
CA GLY A 68 -38.28 14.19 -5.60
C GLY A 68 -37.36 14.97 -6.54
N ASP A 69 -37.85 16.08 -7.11
CA ASP A 69 -37.11 16.99 -7.99
C ASP A 69 -35.86 17.59 -7.27
N ALA A 70 -34.72 16.91 -7.30
CA ALA A 70 -33.37 17.45 -7.09
C ALA A 70 -32.30 16.41 -7.48
N ASP A 71 -31.21 16.90 -8.08
CA ASP A 71 -29.98 16.21 -8.51
C ASP A 71 -30.00 15.52 -9.89
N LYS A 72 -29.48 16.27 -10.87
CA LYS A 72 -28.90 15.67 -12.08
C LYS A 72 -27.73 14.77 -11.64
N PRO A 73 -27.57 13.55 -12.22
CA PRO A 73 -26.39 12.73 -11.96
C PRO A 73 -25.13 13.56 -12.18
N LEU A 74 -24.15 13.47 -11.28
CA LEU A 74 -22.88 14.16 -11.47
C LEU A 74 -22.21 13.52 -12.69
N GLU A 75 -22.19 14.25 -13.82
CA GLU A 75 -21.59 13.78 -15.06
C GLU A 75 -20.08 13.58 -14.87
N GLY A 76 -19.70 12.35 -14.50
CA GLY A 76 -18.31 11.90 -14.52
C GLY A 76 -17.78 11.83 -15.95
N ALA A 77 -16.45 11.89 -16.09
CA ALA A 77 -15.76 11.83 -17.38
C ALA A 77 -16.09 10.57 -18.19
N SER A 78 -15.87 10.62 -19.50
CA SER A 78 -16.06 9.45 -20.37
C SER A 78 -15.12 8.30 -19.97
N ILE A 79 -15.50 7.04 -20.28
CA ILE A 79 -14.68 5.87 -19.95
C ILE A 79 -13.25 5.96 -20.55
N PRO A 80 -13.06 6.38 -21.82
CA PRO A 80 -11.72 6.57 -22.37
C PRO A 80 -10.91 7.62 -21.61
N MET A 81 -11.56 8.68 -21.14
CA MET A 81 -10.93 9.71 -20.35
C MET A 81 -10.48 9.19 -18.97
N LEU A 82 -11.34 8.41 -18.29
CA LEU A 82 -10.99 7.74 -17.03
C LEU A 82 -9.83 6.77 -17.21
N LEU A 83 -9.80 6.02 -18.31
CA LEU A 83 -8.67 5.14 -18.65
C LEU A 83 -7.37 5.93 -18.78
N LEU A 84 -7.37 7.06 -19.50
CA LEU A 84 -6.17 7.90 -19.67
C LEU A 84 -5.70 8.53 -18.36
N ILE A 85 -6.63 9.00 -17.52
CA ILE A 85 -6.33 9.57 -16.20
C ILE A 85 -5.75 8.51 -15.25
N SER A 86 -6.21 7.26 -15.36
CA SER A 86 -5.83 6.17 -14.46
C SER A 86 -4.51 5.49 -14.82
N MET A 87 -3.93 5.77 -15.99
CA MET A 87 -2.68 5.15 -16.47
C MET A 87 -1.51 5.17 -15.48
N PRO A 88 -1.28 6.21 -14.64
CA PRO A 88 -0.20 6.21 -13.66
C PRO A 88 -0.26 5.05 -12.66
N ARG A 89 -1.44 4.46 -12.42
CA ARG A 89 -1.59 3.23 -11.61
C ARG A 89 -0.70 2.10 -12.11
N MET A 90 -0.48 2.02 -13.43
CA MET A 90 0.41 1.04 -14.04
C MET A 90 1.85 1.23 -13.56
N ALA A 91 2.40 2.44 -13.65
CA ALA A 91 3.77 2.72 -13.23
C ALA A 91 3.97 2.56 -11.71
N ILE A 92 2.97 2.96 -10.92
CA ILE A 92 2.95 2.75 -9.46
C ILE A 92 3.08 1.25 -9.15
N GLN A 93 2.25 0.41 -9.79
CA GLN A 93 2.27 -1.02 -9.52
C GLN A 93 3.52 -1.71 -10.07
N MET A 94 4.08 -1.25 -11.19
CA MET A 94 5.39 -1.70 -11.66
C MET A 94 6.47 -1.43 -10.62
N ALA A 95 6.47 -0.25 -10.00
CA ALA A 95 7.42 0.10 -8.95
C ALA A 95 7.28 -0.84 -7.74
N TRP A 96 6.06 -1.07 -7.25
CA TRP A 96 5.82 -2.03 -6.16
C TRP A 96 6.25 -3.45 -6.54
N SER A 97 5.95 -3.90 -7.76
CA SER A 97 6.35 -5.24 -8.23
C SER A 97 7.88 -5.37 -8.36
N ALA A 98 8.55 -4.31 -8.81
CA ALA A 98 10.01 -4.24 -8.93
C ALA A 98 10.74 -4.36 -7.59
N GLN A 99 10.15 -3.88 -6.50
CA GLN A 99 10.74 -4.04 -5.17
C GLN A 99 10.93 -5.51 -4.80
N TRP A 100 9.88 -6.31 -5.01
CA TRP A 100 9.91 -7.75 -4.72
C TRP A 100 10.75 -8.51 -5.73
N ALA A 101 10.59 -8.21 -7.01
CA ALA A 101 11.15 -9.01 -8.09
C ALA A 101 12.62 -8.68 -8.43
N ALA A 102 13.09 -7.47 -8.11
CA ALA A 102 14.45 -7.03 -8.44
C ALA A 102 15.22 -6.54 -7.20
N LEU A 103 14.64 -5.61 -6.43
CA LEU A 103 15.39 -4.95 -5.36
C LEU A 103 15.60 -5.84 -4.13
N GLY A 104 14.64 -6.69 -3.79
CA GLY A 104 14.77 -7.69 -2.73
C GLY A 104 15.94 -8.64 -2.98
N PRO A 105 15.97 -9.35 -4.12
CA PRO A 105 17.12 -10.18 -4.51
C PRO A 105 18.43 -9.41 -4.56
N TYR A 106 18.43 -8.19 -5.12
CA TYR A 106 19.63 -7.35 -5.18
C TYR A 106 20.18 -7.01 -3.79
N LEU A 107 19.33 -6.62 -2.84
CA LEU A 107 19.70 -6.39 -1.45
C LEU A 107 20.20 -7.68 -0.77
N GLY A 108 19.61 -8.84 -1.11
CA GLY A 108 20.05 -10.14 -0.61
C GLY A 108 21.51 -10.49 -0.96
N THR A 109 22.04 -9.98 -2.07
CA THR A 109 23.46 -10.17 -2.43
C THR A 109 24.44 -9.36 -1.58
N MET A 110 23.95 -8.40 -0.78
CA MET A 110 24.78 -7.44 -0.02
C MET A 110 24.48 -7.43 1.47
N LEU A 111 23.27 -7.83 1.87
CA LEU A 111 22.78 -7.74 3.23
C LEU A 111 22.35 -9.12 3.74
N PRO A 112 22.52 -9.40 5.05
CA PRO A 112 21.96 -10.59 5.65
C PRO A 112 20.43 -10.60 5.55
N LYS A 113 19.82 -11.79 5.53
CA LYS A 113 18.37 -11.99 5.35
C LYS A 113 17.51 -11.11 6.28
N TYR A 114 17.90 -10.95 7.54
CA TYR A 114 17.18 -10.09 8.49
C TYR A 114 17.19 -8.61 8.09
N ALA A 115 18.31 -8.11 7.54
CA ALA A 115 18.44 -6.72 7.14
C ALA A 115 17.62 -6.43 5.87
N VAL A 116 17.53 -7.40 4.94
CA VAL A 116 16.61 -7.32 3.80
C VAL A 116 15.16 -7.20 4.27
N GLN A 117 14.74 -7.99 5.26
CA GLN A 117 13.40 -7.87 5.84
C GLN A 117 13.17 -6.51 6.52
N LEU A 118 14.16 -5.98 7.25
CA LEU A 118 14.07 -4.65 7.85
C LEU A 118 13.91 -3.55 6.79
N THR A 119 14.54 -3.66 5.62
CA THR A 119 14.36 -2.68 4.54
C THR A 119 12.93 -2.66 3.99
N GLN A 120 12.20 -3.77 4.05
CA GLN A 120 10.82 -3.83 3.59
C GLN A 120 9.84 -3.08 4.52
N ILE A 121 10.22 -2.81 5.76
CA ILE A 121 9.44 -1.96 6.69
C ILE A 121 9.31 -0.52 6.16
N ILE A 122 10.28 -0.07 5.36
CA ILE A 122 10.30 1.28 4.80
C ILE A 122 9.05 1.55 3.94
N GLY A 123 8.59 0.55 3.17
CA GLY A 123 7.43 0.68 2.29
C GLY A 123 6.16 1.07 3.07
N PRO A 124 5.68 0.24 4.00
CA PRO A 124 4.51 0.59 4.81
C PRO A 124 4.69 1.84 5.68
N LEU A 125 5.88 2.09 6.24
CA LEU A 125 6.13 3.31 7.02
C LEU A 125 6.00 4.57 6.15
N SER A 126 6.55 4.54 4.94
CA SER A 126 6.39 5.63 3.98
C SER A 126 4.92 5.82 3.60
N GLY A 127 4.13 4.74 3.44
CA GLY A 127 2.70 4.82 3.17
C GLY A 127 1.90 5.51 4.28
N ILE A 128 2.23 5.26 5.54
CA ILE A 128 1.58 5.89 6.71
C ILE A 128 1.94 7.38 6.78
N LEU A 129 3.18 7.75 6.46
CA LEU A 129 3.66 9.14 6.62
C LEU A 129 3.37 10.02 5.40
N VAL A 130 3.61 9.50 4.20
CA VAL A 130 3.61 10.25 2.94
C VAL A 130 2.23 10.39 2.36
N ALA A 131 1.40 9.33 2.41
CA ALA A 131 0.06 9.38 1.80
C ALA A 131 -0.81 10.51 2.37
N PRO A 132 -0.93 10.67 3.71
CA PRO A 132 -1.76 11.74 4.27
C PRO A 132 -1.18 13.14 4.06
N THR A 133 0.15 13.25 4.20
CA THR A 133 0.89 14.51 3.98
C THR A 133 0.69 14.99 2.54
N THR A 134 0.80 14.09 1.58
CA THR A 134 0.59 14.39 0.15
C THR A 134 -0.87 14.71 -0.12
N GLY A 135 -1.82 13.99 0.48
CA GLY A 135 -3.25 14.28 0.34
C GLY A 135 -3.56 15.73 0.68
N VAL A 136 -3.20 16.19 1.89
CA VAL A 136 -3.47 17.56 2.36
C VAL A 136 -2.76 18.62 1.52
N PHE A 137 -1.48 18.41 1.20
CA PHE A 137 -0.75 19.37 0.37
C PHE A 137 -1.28 19.43 -1.08
N SER A 138 -1.67 18.28 -1.63
CA SER A 138 -2.27 18.22 -2.96
C SER A 138 -3.63 18.91 -2.97
N ASP A 139 -4.48 18.69 -1.96
CA ASP A 139 -5.82 19.26 -1.91
C ASP A 139 -5.84 20.78 -1.68
N ARG A 140 -4.80 21.35 -1.05
CA ARG A 140 -4.66 22.81 -0.83
C ARG A 140 -3.81 23.52 -1.89
N SER A 141 -3.43 22.81 -2.94
CA SER A 141 -2.64 23.36 -4.04
C SER A 141 -3.47 24.29 -4.93
N GLY A 142 -3.11 25.58 -4.95
CA GLY A 142 -3.67 26.58 -5.87
C GLY A 142 -2.76 26.86 -7.07
N ASN A 143 -2.03 25.87 -7.56
CA ASN A 143 -1.22 26.05 -8.76
C ASN A 143 -2.14 26.25 -9.99
N LYS A 144 -1.73 27.12 -10.92
CA LYS A 144 -2.46 27.39 -12.18
C LYS A 144 -2.64 26.13 -13.05
N TRP A 145 -1.78 25.12 -12.85
CA TRP A 145 -1.88 23.84 -13.53
C TRP A 145 -2.90 22.88 -12.89
N GLY A 146 -3.58 23.26 -11.81
CA GLY A 146 -4.54 22.43 -11.11
C GLY A 146 -4.00 21.96 -9.75
N ARG A 147 -4.86 21.23 -9.04
CA ARG A 147 -4.66 20.84 -7.65
C ARG A 147 -3.62 19.73 -7.51
N ARG A 148 -3.77 18.65 -8.27
CA ARG A 148 -3.01 17.39 -8.10
C ARG A 148 -1.90 17.20 -9.13
N ARG A 149 -2.08 17.72 -10.34
CA ARG A 149 -1.10 17.62 -11.46
C ARG A 149 0.34 18.02 -11.10
N PRO A 150 0.61 19.11 -10.35
CA PRO A 150 1.98 19.48 -10.01
C PRO A 150 2.69 18.44 -9.15
N PHE A 151 1.97 17.82 -8.20
CA PHE A 151 2.51 16.78 -7.34
C PHE A 151 2.86 15.52 -8.14
N LEU A 152 1.98 15.14 -9.08
CA LEU A 152 2.24 14.02 -10.00
C LEU A 152 3.52 14.25 -10.82
N LEU A 153 3.66 15.42 -11.45
CA LEU A 153 4.82 15.72 -12.28
C LEU A 153 6.12 15.79 -11.47
N TYR A 154 6.10 16.46 -10.31
CA TYR A 154 7.29 16.54 -9.45
C TYR A 154 7.72 15.16 -8.97
N ALA A 155 6.78 14.34 -8.50
CA ALA A 155 7.07 13.01 -8.02
C ALA A 155 7.51 12.06 -9.14
N ALA A 156 6.97 12.19 -10.36
CA ALA A 156 7.42 11.43 -11.52
C ALA A 156 8.87 11.75 -11.90
N ILE A 157 9.23 13.04 -11.95
CA ILE A 157 10.61 13.49 -12.22
C ILE A 157 11.55 12.98 -11.13
N ALA A 158 11.16 13.13 -9.86
CA ALA A 158 11.95 12.64 -8.72
C ALA A 158 12.11 11.11 -8.75
N SER A 159 11.08 10.36 -9.17
CA SER A 159 11.15 8.90 -9.34
C SER A 159 12.17 8.52 -10.42
N VAL A 160 12.18 9.23 -11.55
CA VAL A 160 13.12 8.97 -12.65
C VAL A 160 14.56 9.26 -12.23
N ILE A 161 14.79 10.35 -11.52
CA ILE A 161 16.11 10.67 -10.96
C ILE A 161 16.54 9.56 -9.99
N CYS A 162 15.64 9.15 -9.08
CA CYS A 162 15.88 8.09 -8.10
C CYS A 162 16.24 6.75 -8.78
N TRP A 163 15.42 6.26 -9.71
CA TRP A 163 15.64 4.99 -10.39
C TRP A 163 16.84 5.01 -11.33
N THR A 164 17.09 6.14 -12.00
CA THR A 164 18.32 6.31 -12.79
C THR A 164 19.52 6.19 -11.86
N ALA A 165 19.60 6.96 -10.78
CA ALA A 165 20.72 6.92 -9.84
C ALA A 165 20.86 5.54 -9.16
N MET A 166 19.76 4.87 -8.84
CA MET A 166 19.74 3.52 -8.27
C MET A 166 20.44 2.51 -9.19
N GLY A 167 20.29 2.62 -10.51
CA GLY A 167 20.98 1.77 -11.49
C GLY A 167 22.51 1.95 -11.54
N TYR A 168 23.04 3.00 -10.91
CA TYR A 168 24.48 3.31 -10.78
C TYR A 168 25.01 3.07 -9.37
N THR A 169 24.20 2.56 -8.43
CA THR A 169 24.60 2.31 -7.02
C THR A 169 25.91 1.56 -6.88
N ARG A 170 26.12 0.51 -7.68
CA ARG A 170 27.37 -0.26 -7.68
C ARG A 170 28.58 0.57 -8.07
N GLN A 171 28.48 1.40 -9.11
CA GLN A 171 29.59 2.26 -9.54
C GLN A 171 29.87 3.38 -8.54
N ILE A 172 28.82 3.88 -7.88
CA ILE A 172 28.96 4.85 -6.79
C ILE A 172 29.70 4.19 -5.61
N GLY A 173 29.34 2.96 -5.25
CA GLY A 173 30.02 2.19 -4.22
C GLY A 173 31.48 1.88 -4.56
N ASP A 174 31.75 1.36 -5.77
CA ASP A 174 33.10 1.07 -6.26
C ASP A 174 33.97 2.34 -6.23
N GLY A 175 33.41 3.49 -6.60
CA GLY A 175 34.09 4.79 -6.55
C GLY A 175 34.38 5.30 -5.12
N LEU A 176 33.67 4.80 -4.12
CA LEU A 176 33.85 5.14 -2.70
C LEU A 176 34.64 4.08 -1.91
N GLY A 177 35.19 3.08 -2.60
CA GLY A 177 36.10 2.08 -2.03
C GLY A 177 35.44 0.74 -1.70
N ASP A 178 34.26 0.44 -2.24
CA ASP A 178 33.72 -0.92 -2.18
C ASP A 178 34.56 -1.88 -3.03
N VAL A 179 34.67 -3.14 -2.57
CA VAL A 179 35.47 -4.18 -3.23
C VAL A 179 34.71 -5.49 -3.36
N GLY A 180 35.08 -6.24 -4.40
CA GLY A 180 34.52 -7.56 -4.71
C GLY A 180 33.37 -7.51 -5.70
N THR A 181 33.13 -8.60 -6.42
CA THR A 181 32.07 -8.71 -7.44
C THR A 181 30.74 -9.25 -6.89
N GLY A 182 30.73 -9.76 -5.65
CA GLY A 182 29.55 -10.32 -4.99
C GLY A 182 29.25 -11.75 -5.43
N LYS A 183 30.24 -12.46 -5.98
CA LYS A 183 30.18 -13.88 -6.28
C LYS A 183 30.62 -14.70 -5.09
N ASP A 184 30.06 -15.90 -4.96
CA ASP A 184 30.44 -16.82 -3.90
C ASP A 184 31.93 -17.17 -3.94
N GLY A 185 32.56 -17.12 -2.76
CA GLY A 185 34.00 -17.32 -2.57
C GLY A 185 34.88 -16.07 -2.67
N GLU A 186 34.34 -14.89 -3.02
CA GLU A 186 35.09 -13.63 -3.05
C GLU A 186 34.91 -12.83 -1.74
N LYS A 187 36.00 -12.27 -1.19
CA LYS A 187 35.91 -11.30 -0.08
C LYS A 187 35.21 -10.04 -0.57
N THR A 188 33.90 -9.99 -0.34
CA THR A 188 33.05 -8.88 -0.75
C THR A 188 32.79 -7.98 0.44
N HIS A 189 33.11 -6.69 0.32
CA HIS A 189 32.83 -5.69 1.35
C HIS A 189 32.25 -4.45 0.66
N ARG A 190 30.93 -4.30 0.77
CA ARG A 190 30.14 -3.30 0.01
C ARG A 190 29.22 -2.43 0.88
N PRO A 191 29.74 -1.78 1.93
CA PRO A 191 28.92 -0.95 2.80
C PRO A 191 28.28 0.22 2.05
N TRP A 192 28.99 0.87 1.11
CA TRP A 192 28.48 2.05 0.43
C TRP A 192 27.39 1.71 -0.58
N THR A 193 27.58 0.66 -1.37
CA THR A 193 26.56 0.16 -2.31
C THR A 193 25.28 -0.19 -1.55
N ALA A 194 25.39 -0.86 -0.40
CA ALA A 194 24.24 -1.19 0.44
C ALA A 194 23.54 0.07 0.97
N VAL A 195 24.29 1.02 1.55
CA VAL A 195 23.73 2.28 2.08
C VAL A 195 23.00 3.09 1.00
N PHE A 196 23.61 3.26 -0.17
CA PHE A 196 22.97 3.97 -1.28
C PHE A 196 21.76 3.22 -1.83
N THR A 197 21.82 1.89 -1.90
CA THR A 197 20.68 1.09 -2.34
C THR A 197 19.50 1.26 -1.38
N VAL A 198 19.73 1.18 -0.06
CA VAL A 198 18.68 1.41 0.95
C VAL A 198 18.15 2.85 0.91
N PHE A 199 19.02 3.83 0.70
CA PHE A 199 18.61 5.23 0.53
C PHE A 199 17.70 5.43 -0.69
N PHE A 200 18.10 4.91 -1.86
CA PHE A 200 17.26 5.01 -3.06
C PHE A 200 16.00 4.17 -2.96
N TYR A 201 16.03 3.05 -2.23
CA TYR A 201 14.84 2.26 -1.91
C TYR A 201 13.83 3.12 -1.13
N ALA A 202 14.28 3.81 -0.07
CA ALA A 202 13.44 4.71 0.71
C ALA A 202 12.94 5.91 -0.11
N TRP A 203 13.78 6.48 -0.96
CA TRP A 203 13.37 7.55 -1.86
C TRP A 203 12.27 7.07 -2.82
N MET A 204 12.46 5.93 -3.48
CA MET A 204 11.47 5.31 -4.36
C MET A 204 10.12 5.18 -3.65
N ASP A 205 10.11 4.59 -2.45
CA ASP A 205 8.91 4.43 -1.61
C ASP A 205 8.17 5.75 -1.38
N ILE A 206 8.91 6.80 -1.01
CA ILE A 206 8.33 8.13 -0.81
C ILE A 206 7.72 8.63 -2.13
N THR A 207 8.49 8.65 -3.22
CA THR A 207 8.01 9.18 -4.51
C THR A 207 6.80 8.44 -5.05
N VAL A 208 6.76 7.11 -4.95
CA VAL A 208 5.64 6.30 -5.42
C VAL A 208 4.38 6.58 -4.60
N ASN A 209 4.50 6.74 -3.28
CA ASN A 209 3.37 7.14 -2.44
C ASN A 209 2.86 8.56 -2.75
N VAL A 210 3.78 9.49 -3.11
CA VAL A 210 3.40 10.85 -3.55
C VAL A 210 2.64 10.83 -4.88
N VAL A 211 2.94 9.89 -5.80
CA VAL A 211 2.14 9.71 -7.03
C VAL A 211 0.82 8.99 -6.73
N GLN A 212 0.85 7.95 -5.89
CA GLN A 212 -0.29 7.08 -5.64
C GLN A 212 -1.50 7.81 -5.06
N THR A 213 -1.29 8.66 -4.06
CA THR A 213 -2.40 9.31 -3.36
C THR A 213 -3.17 10.28 -4.28
N PRO A 214 -2.52 11.23 -4.97
CA PRO A 214 -3.23 12.14 -5.87
C PRO A 214 -3.83 11.42 -7.08
N VAL A 215 -3.26 10.31 -7.56
CA VAL A 215 -3.89 9.51 -8.63
C VAL A 215 -5.21 8.91 -8.17
N PHE A 216 -5.28 8.30 -6.97
CA PHE A 216 -6.54 7.75 -6.46
C PHE A 216 -7.62 8.81 -6.34
N LEU A 217 -7.25 9.95 -5.79
CA LEU A 217 -8.17 11.06 -5.66
C LEU A 217 -8.58 11.61 -7.03
N MET A 218 -7.63 11.73 -7.97
CA MET A 218 -7.89 12.25 -9.32
C MET A 218 -8.84 11.35 -10.10
N ILE A 219 -8.71 10.02 -9.97
CA ILE A 219 -9.68 9.09 -10.53
C ILE A 219 -11.07 9.34 -9.94
N ALA A 220 -11.15 9.52 -8.63
CA ALA A 220 -12.42 9.75 -7.93
C ALA A 220 -13.10 11.06 -8.33
N ASP A 221 -12.34 12.17 -8.42
CA ASP A 221 -12.87 13.48 -8.83
C ASP A 221 -13.47 13.43 -10.26
N PHE A 222 -12.87 12.64 -11.16
CA PHE A 222 -13.36 12.51 -12.54
C PHE A 222 -14.40 11.40 -12.72
N ALA A 223 -14.54 10.46 -11.77
CA ALA A 223 -15.46 9.34 -11.89
C ALA A 223 -16.94 9.74 -11.71
N GLY A 224 -17.22 10.85 -11.02
CA GLY A 224 -18.59 11.28 -10.69
C GLY A 224 -19.32 10.18 -9.92
N ASP A 225 -20.53 9.82 -10.33
CA ASP A 225 -21.30 8.75 -9.66
C ASP A 225 -20.78 7.33 -9.96
N ARG A 226 -19.84 7.17 -10.89
CA ARG A 226 -19.27 5.88 -11.35
C ARG A 226 -17.96 5.55 -10.64
N GLN A 227 -17.94 5.71 -9.31
CA GLN A 227 -16.74 5.56 -8.49
C GLN A 227 -16.14 4.15 -8.57
N THR A 228 -16.97 3.11 -8.54
CA THR A 228 -16.47 1.72 -8.57
C THR A 228 -15.81 1.43 -9.92
N LEU A 229 -16.36 1.95 -11.01
CA LEU A 229 -15.85 1.81 -12.37
C LEU A 229 -14.53 2.54 -12.51
N GLY A 230 -14.45 3.80 -12.07
CA GLY A 230 -13.20 4.56 -12.08
C GLY A 230 -12.10 3.83 -11.32
N ALA A 231 -12.38 3.40 -10.09
CA ALA A 231 -11.42 2.66 -9.28
C ALA A 231 -11.01 1.31 -9.90
N ALA A 232 -11.97 0.59 -10.49
CA ALA A 232 -11.72 -0.69 -11.15
C ALA A 232 -10.88 -0.55 -12.43
N LEU A 233 -11.10 0.49 -13.25
CA LEU A 233 -10.23 0.82 -14.39
C LEU A 233 -8.80 1.12 -13.93
N GLY A 234 -8.66 1.83 -12.80
CA GLY A 234 -7.37 2.04 -12.14
C GLY A 234 -6.72 0.75 -11.64
N GLN A 235 -7.50 -0.22 -11.17
CA GLN A 235 -6.98 -1.56 -10.86
C GLN A 235 -6.55 -2.31 -12.12
N GLY A 236 -7.29 -2.22 -13.22
CA GLY A 236 -6.88 -2.80 -14.51
C GLY A 236 -5.49 -2.33 -14.96
N TRP A 237 -5.23 -1.02 -14.88
CA TRP A 237 -3.89 -0.47 -15.16
C TRP A 237 -2.83 -0.96 -14.18
N SER A 238 -3.16 -1.03 -12.89
CA SER A 238 -2.29 -1.57 -11.85
C SER A 238 -1.85 -2.99 -12.21
N THR A 239 -2.81 -3.87 -12.48
CA THR A 239 -2.52 -5.27 -12.81
C THR A 239 -1.73 -5.42 -14.11
N LEU A 240 -2.01 -4.59 -15.12
CA LEU A 240 -1.20 -4.53 -16.34
C LEU A 240 0.26 -4.17 -16.05
N GLY A 241 0.51 -3.30 -15.07
CA GLY A 241 1.84 -2.96 -14.60
C GLY A 241 2.59 -4.17 -14.02
N SER A 242 1.92 -4.98 -13.18
CA SER A 242 2.50 -6.22 -12.68
C SER A 242 2.77 -7.24 -13.80
N ILE A 243 1.87 -7.36 -14.79
CA ILE A 243 2.09 -8.21 -15.98
C ILE A 243 3.32 -7.74 -16.76
N MET A 244 3.53 -6.43 -16.91
CA MET A 244 4.68 -5.88 -17.64
C MET A 244 6.01 -6.23 -16.97
N VAL A 245 6.06 -6.17 -15.63
CA VAL A 245 7.24 -6.59 -14.85
C VAL A 245 7.47 -8.10 -14.98
N ALA A 246 6.42 -8.91 -14.84
CA ALA A 246 6.51 -10.36 -15.00
C ALA A 246 6.97 -10.75 -16.42
N GLY A 247 6.43 -10.09 -17.44
CA GLY A 247 6.82 -10.28 -18.83
C GLY A 247 8.28 -9.92 -19.09
N TYR A 248 8.77 -8.81 -18.51
CA TYR A 248 10.19 -8.46 -18.60
C TYR A 248 11.08 -9.58 -18.05
N ILE A 249 10.74 -10.11 -16.87
CA ILE A 249 11.51 -11.19 -16.23
C ILE A 249 11.47 -12.47 -17.07
N TYR A 250 10.31 -12.79 -17.66
CA TYR A 250 10.16 -13.94 -18.53
C TYR A 250 11.02 -13.86 -19.79
N PHE A 251 11.11 -12.70 -20.44
CA PHE A 251 11.87 -12.54 -21.68
C PHE A 251 13.37 -12.25 -21.49
N PHE A 252 13.75 -11.52 -20.43
CA PHE A 252 15.11 -11.05 -20.22
C PHE A 252 15.83 -11.70 -19.03
N GLY A 253 15.16 -12.61 -18.31
CA GLY A 253 15.68 -13.24 -17.10
C GLY A 253 15.58 -12.35 -15.86
N ALA A 254 16.26 -12.73 -14.78
CA ALA A 254 16.13 -12.06 -13.49
C ALA A 254 16.44 -10.55 -13.57
N ALA A 255 15.50 -9.72 -13.12
CA ALA A 255 15.54 -8.27 -13.31
C ALA A 255 16.75 -7.59 -12.64
N HIS A 256 17.28 -8.15 -11.56
CA HIS A 256 18.46 -7.61 -10.88
C HIS A 256 19.75 -7.77 -11.71
N LEU A 257 19.81 -8.70 -12.67
CA LEU A 257 20.94 -8.86 -13.59
C LEU A 257 20.98 -7.78 -14.67
N THR A 258 19.80 -7.30 -15.09
CA THR A 258 19.64 -6.23 -16.09
C THR A 258 19.06 -4.96 -15.47
N LEU A 259 19.42 -4.68 -14.20
CA LEU A 259 18.80 -3.67 -13.34
C LEU A 259 18.65 -2.29 -14.02
N ARG A 260 19.64 -1.86 -14.80
CA ARG A 260 19.60 -0.56 -15.51
C ARG A 260 18.49 -0.47 -16.53
N TRP A 261 18.35 -1.49 -17.38
CA TRP A 261 17.32 -1.53 -18.42
C TRP A 261 15.93 -1.68 -17.80
N PHE A 262 15.84 -2.47 -16.73
CA PHE A 262 14.62 -2.62 -15.95
C PHE A 262 14.18 -1.30 -15.31
N LEU A 263 15.07 -0.58 -14.62
CA LEU A 263 14.77 0.72 -14.02
C LEU A 263 14.50 1.82 -15.05
N PHE A 264 15.11 1.73 -16.24
CA PHE A 264 14.79 2.61 -17.36
C PHE A 264 13.36 2.39 -17.86
N MET A 265 12.92 1.14 -18.02
CA MET A 265 11.53 0.81 -18.38
C MET A 265 10.54 1.39 -17.34
N LEU A 266 10.83 1.25 -16.05
CA LEU A 266 10.03 1.86 -14.98
C LEU A 266 9.96 3.38 -15.13
N SER A 267 11.10 4.03 -15.32
CA SER A 267 11.22 5.49 -15.47
C SER A 267 10.43 6.02 -16.67
N ALA A 268 10.60 5.38 -17.82
CA ALA A 268 9.89 5.74 -19.05
C ALA A 268 8.37 5.60 -18.86
N THR A 269 7.93 4.49 -18.24
CA THR A 269 6.51 4.24 -18.00
C THR A 269 5.92 5.25 -17.02
N MET A 270 6.63 5.60 -15.95
CA MET A 270 6.19 6.62 -14.98
C MET A 270 6.02 8.00 -15.64
N ILE A 271 7.00 8.48 -16.41
CA ILE A 271 6.89 9.77 -17.10
C ILE A 271 5.72 9.75 -18.09
N VAL A 272 5.68 8.76 -18.98
CA VAL A 272 4.68 8.72 -20.06
C VAL A 272 3.27 8.69 -19.49
N THR A 273 3.01 7.80 -18.52
CA THR A 273 1.68 7.66 -17.92
C THR A 273 1.26 8.90 -17.13
N VAL A 274 2.17 9.51 -16.36
CA VAL A 274 1.89 10.74 -15.61
C VAL A 274 1.67 11.92 -16.53
N VAL A 275 2.45 12.06 -17.61
CA VAL A 275 2.26 13.12 -18.61
C VAL A 275 0.91 12.98 -19.29
N ILE A 276 0.51 11.76 -19.68
CA ILE A 276 -0.82 11.51 -20.26
C ILE A 276 -1.91 11.92 -19.27
N ALA A 277 -1.87 11.43 -18.03
CA ALA A 277 -2.86 11.79 -17.00
C ALA A 277 -2.92 13.31 -16.79
N CYS A 278 -1.76 13.99 -16.77
CA CYS A 278 -1.69 15.44 -16.63
C CYS A 278 -2.21 16.19 -17.86
N ILE A 279 -2.08 15.69 -19.08
CA ILE A 279 -2.60 16.35 -20.28
C ILE A 279 -4.13 16.28 -20.31
N PHE A 280 -4.66 15.09 -20.02
CA PHE A 280 -6.08 14.82 -20.13
C PHE A 280 -6.83 15.33 -18.89
N GLY A 281 -6.43 14.97 -17.67
CA GLY A 281 -7.16 15.34 -16.46
C GLY A 281 -6.96 16.78 -16.01
N LYS A 282 -7.47 17.73 -16.78
CA LYS A 282 -7.41 19.17 -16.49
C LYS A 282 -8.35 19.52 -15.32
N GLU A 283 -7.77 19.66 -14.14
CA GLU A 283 -8.47 20.11 -12.94
C GLU A 283 -8.65 21.63 -12.90
N LYS A 284 -9.72 22.11 -12.23
CA LYS A 284 -9.87 23.52 -11.90
C LYS A 284 -8.95 23.87 -10.72
N PRO A 285 -8.16 24.96 -10.79
CA PRO A 285 -7.37 25.43 -9.65
C PRO A 285 -8.25 25.76 -8.44
N LEU A 286 -7.76 25.47 -7.23
CA LEU A 286 -8.42 25.86 -6.00
C LEU A 286 -8.39 27.38 -5.84
N ASP A 287 -9.54 28.01 -5.58
CA ASP A 287 -9.57 29.41 -5.20
C ASP A 287 -9.06 29.58 -3.76
N LYS A 288 -7.98 30.35 -3.61
CA LYS A 288 -7.31 30.58 -2.33
C LYS A 288 -7.91 31.75 -1.54
N SER A 289 -8.87 32.48 -2.12
CA SER A 289 -9.42 33.72 -1.58
C SER A 289 -10.03 33.59 -0.16
N GLY A 290 -10.40 32.38 0.28
CA GLY A 290 -10.97 32.11 1.61
C GLY A 290 -10.13 31.25 2.57
N LEU A 291 -8.91 30.83 2.21
CA LEU A 291 -8.11 29.91 3.02
C LEU A 291 -7.09 30.66 3.90
N PRO A 292 -7.00 30.36 5.20
CA PRO A 292 -5.98 30.93 6.07
C PRO A 292 -4.57 30.51 5.62
N ALA A 293 -3.63 31.45 5.60
CA ALA A 293 -2.23 31.18 5.30
C ALA A 293 -1.56 30.44 6.47
N GLU A 294 -1.63 29.10 6.46
CA GLU A 294 -1.00 28.25 7.48
C GLU A 294 0.43 27.84 7.09
N SER A 295 1.32 27.71 8.08
CA SER A 295 2.68 27.18 7.86
C SER A 295 2.64 25.69 7.43
N ALA A 296 3.64 25.23 6.68
CA ALA A 296 3.72 23.83 6.25
C ALA A 296 3.73 22.83 7.43
N TRP A 297 4.39 23.17 8.54
CA TRP A 297 4.39 22.35 9.76
C TRP A 297 3.02 22.30 10.42
N THR A 298 2.29 23.43 10.44
CA THR A 298 0.91 23.47 10.92
C THR A 298 0.01 22.59 10.05
N GLN A 299 0.18 22.64 8.72
CA GLN A 299 -0.58 21.80 7.79
C GLN A 299 -0.29 20.30 7.98
N ILE A 300 0.97 19.91 8.18
CA ILE A 300 1.35 18.52 8.49
C ILE A 300 0.74 18.09 9.82
N LYS A 301 0.87 18.91 10.88
CA LYS A 301 0.29 18.62 12.20
C LYS A 301 -1.23 18.47 12.10
N ASN A 302 -1.89 19.35 11.35
CA ASN A 302 -3.32 19.28 11.08
C ASN A 302 -3.67 18.05 10.24
N ALA A 303 -2.85 17.64 9.28
CA ALA A 303 -3.04 16.43 8.50
C ALA A 303 -3.04 15.19 9.40
N PHE A 304 -1.98 14.98 10.19
CA PHE A 304 -1.91 13.86 11.13
C PHE A 304 -2.96 13.96 12.24
N GLY A 305 -3.27 15.16 12.72
CA GLY A 305 -4.37 15.40 13.65
C GLY A 305 -5.74 15.04 13.06
N SER A 306 -5.93 15.28 11.77
CA SER A 306 -7.16 14.96 11.04
C SER A 306 -7.27 13.48 10.73
N ILE A 307 -6.16 12.75 10.52
CA ILE A 307 -6.18 11.28 10.46
C ILE A 307 -6.55 10.71 11.81
N TYR A 308 -5.94 11.21 12.90
CA TYR A 308 -6.23 10.74 14.24
C TYR A 308 -7.70 10.99 14.60
N THR A 309 -8.19 12.20 14.30
CA THR A 309 -9.61 12.55 14.46
C THR A 309 -10.48 11.69 13.56
N GLY A 310 -10.12 11.54 12.29
CA GLY A 310 -10.81 10.73 11.30
C GLY A 310 -10.95 9.28 11.75
N LEU A 311 -9.86 8.64 12.20
CA LEU A 311 -9.85 7.30 12.79
C LEU A 311 -10.78 7.20 14.01
N LYS A 312 -10.83 8.25 14.84
CA LYS A 312 -11.71 8.31 16.02
C LYS A 312 -13.18 8.54 15.66
N THR A 313 -13.45 9.25 14.57
CA THR A 313 -14.80 9.60 14.09
C THR A 313 -15.26 8.71 12.94
N LEU A 314 -14.52 7.65 12.59
CA LEU A 314 -14.88 6.76 11.50
C LEU A 314 -16.25 6.12 11.79
N PRO A 315 -17.21 6.23 10.86
CA PRO A 315 -18.46 5.50 10.94
C PRO A 315 -18.21 3.99 11.05
N GLY A 316 -19.08 3.30 11.78
CA GLY A 316 -18.97 1.85 12.02
C GLY A 316 -18.66 1.01 10.77
N PRO A 317 -19.34 1.21 9.61
CA PRO A 317 -19.04 0.47 8.39
C PRO A 317 -17.60 0.62 7.88
N LEU A 318 -16.99 1.81 8.01
CA LEU A 318 -15.61 2.05 7.59
C LEU A 318 -14.60 1.47 8.57
N ILE A 319 -14.88 1.49 9.88
CA ILE A 319 -14.04 0.78 10.87
C ILE A 319 -13.98 -0.71 10.53
N VAL A 320 -15.14 -1.32 10.25
CA VAL A 320 -15.20 -2.73 9.86
C VAL A 320 -14.44 -2.97 8.56
N TYR A 321 -14.57 -2.08 7.57
CA TYR A 321 -13.79 -2.16 6.33
C TYR A 321 -12.27 -2.09 6.60
N CYS A 322 -11.81 -1.19 7.46
CA CYS A 322 -10.40 -1.09 7.86
C CYS A 322 -9.90 -2.39 8.50
N ILE A 323 -10.68 -3.00 9.39
CA ILE A 323 -10.31 -4.27 10.03
C ILE A 323 -10.21 -5.40 8.99
N VAL A 324 -11.19 -5.49 8.09
CA VAL A 324 -11.16 -6.46 6.98
C VAL A 324 -9.94 -6.22 6.09
N PHE A 325 -9.66 -4.98 5.73
CA PHE A 325 -8.53 -4.63 4.89
C PHE A 325 -7.18 -4.96 5.56
N PHE A 326 -7.05 -4.67 6.85
CA PHE A 326 -5.90 -5.07 7.67
C PHE A 326 -5.67 -6.58 7.65
N CYS A 327 -6.72 -7.37 7.89
CA CYS A 327 -6.68 -8.84 7.87
C CYS A 327 -6.21 -9.39 6.51
N VAL A 328 -6.74 -8.82 5.43
CA VAL A 328 -6.43 -9.23 4.05
C VAL A 328 -5.01 -8.85 3.67
N MET A 329 -4.55 -7.65 4.05
CA MET A 329 -3.18 -7.20 3.77
C MET A 329 -2.15 -7.98 4.57
N TYR A 330 -2.41 -8.27 5.85
CA TYR A 330 -1.57 -9.20 6.61
C TYR A 330 -1.48 -10.55 5.91
N GLY A 331 -2.62 -11.13 5.52
CA GLY A 331 -2.66 -12.46 4.92
C GLY A 331 -1.94 -12.54 3.58
N TYR A 332 -2.12 -11.53 2.75
CA TYR A 332 -1.44 -11.42 1.46
C TYR A 332 0.07 -11.23 1.62
N THR A 333 0.50 -10.34 2.52
CA THR A 333 1.93 -10.13 2.79
C THR A 333 2.58 -11.39 3.38
N ALA A 334 1.89 -12.11 4.26
CA ALA A 334 2.38 -13.36 4.84
C ALA A 334 2.70 -14.41 3.78
N TYR A 335 1.79 -14.59 2.84
CA TYR A 335 1.99 -15.49 1.71
C TYR A 335 3.06 -14.94 0.75
N ASN A 336 2.88 -13.72 0.25
CA ASN A 336 3.72 -13.18 -0.81
C ASN A 336 5.19 -13.03 -0.40
N GLY A 337 5.47 -12.72 0.88
CA GLY A 337 6.83 -12.67 1.42
C GLY A 337 7.51 -14.04 1.54
N ASN A 338 6.75 -15.13 1.64
CA ASN A 338 7.26 -16.49 1.87
C ASN A 338 7.03 -17.46 0.70
N LYS A 339 6.31 -17.06 -0.36
CA LYS A 339 5.83 -17.98 -1.40
C LYS A 339 6.92 -18.79 -2.08
N GLY A 340 8.04 -18.18 -2.44
CA GLY A 340 9.14 -18.88 -3.11
C GLY A 340 9.74 -19.97 -2.23
N GLN A 341 9.95 -19.64 -0.95
CA GLN A 341 10.46 -20.57 0.06
C GLN A 341 9.44 -21.67 0.37
N PHE A 342 8.15 -21.34 0.43
CA PHE A 342 7.08 -22.31 0.63
C PHE A 342 7.04 -23.34 -0.51
N PHE A 343 7.00 -22.91 -1.76
CA PHE A 343 7.00 -23.85 -2.88
C PHE A 343 8.31 -24.65 -2.94
N GLY A 344 9.47 -24.00 -2.81
CA GLY A 344 10.77 -24.67 -2.85
C GLY A 344 10.92 -25.73 -1.75
N PHE A 345 10.78 -25.35 -0.48
CA PHE A 345 11.02 -26.26 0.65
C PHE A 345 9.84 -27.17 1.00
N VAL A 346 8.60 -26.69 0.92
CA VAL A 346 7.43 -27.42 1.47
C VAL A 346 6.72 -28.25 0.40
N VAL A 347 6.52 -27.68 -0.78
CA VAL A 347 5.75 -28.33 -1.85
C VAL A 347 6.63 -29.32 -2.61
N TYR A 348 7.85 -28.91 -2.95
CA TYR A 348 8.80 -29.69 -3.74
C TYR A 348 9.88 -30.40 -2.92
N ASP A 349 9.93 -30.21 -1.60
CA ASP A 349 10.95 -30.81 -0.71
C ASP A 349 12.41 -30.53 -1.16
N GLY A 350 12.63 -29.38 -1.80
CA GLY A 350 13.93 -28.99 -2.35
C GLY A 350 14.90 -28.45 -1.30
N ASP A 351 16.16 -28.30 -1.71
CA ASP A 351 17.26 -27.73 -0.93
C ASP A 351 17.72 -26.41 -1.54
N ALA A 352 17.84 -25.37 -0.71
CA ALA A 352 18.29 -24.06 -1.15
C ALA A 352 19.82 -23.91 -1.14
N ASP A 353 20.54 -24.81 -0.46
CA ASP A 353 21.98 -24.66 -0.24
C ASP A 353 22.73 -24.80 -1.57
N GLY A 354 23.29 -23.70 -2.07
CA GLY A 354 24.02 -23.64 -3.34
C GLY A 354 23.15 -23.81 -4.59
N ALA A 355 21.82 -23.73 -4.46
CA ALA A 355 20.89 -23.89 -5.59
C ALA A 355 21.00 -22.76 -6.62
N ASP A 356 21.49 -21.58 -6.22
CA ASP A 356 21.66 -20.40 -7.06
C ASP A 356 22.83 -20.49 -8.06
N ASP A 357 23.91 -21.20 -7.70
CA ASP A 357 25.14 -21.29 -8.49
C ASP A 357 25.47 -22.72 -8.96
N CYS A 358 24.62 -23.71 -8.70
CA CYS A 358 24.91 -25.11 -8.99
C CYS A 358 24.91 -25.49 -10.48
N SER A 359 24.41 -24.64 -11.38
CA SER A 359 24.27 -24.98 -12.81
C SER A 359 25.63 -25.12 -13.51
N PRO A 360 25.88 -26.19 -14.29
CA PRO A 360 24.95 -27.22 -14.76
C PRO A 360 24.88 -28.50 -13.90
N THR A 361 25.56 -28.54 -12.76
CA THR A 361 25.72 -29.72 -11.88
C THR A 361 24.88 -29.60 -10.61
N CYS A 362 23.62 -29.20 -10.74
CA CYS A 362 22.68 -29.15 -9.62
C CYS A 362 22.29 -30.57 -9.18
N SER A 363 22.13 -30.74 -7.87
CA SER A 363 21.45 -31.91 -7.32
C SER A 363 19.95 -31.80 -7.58
N GLU A 364 19.27 -32.94 -7.59
CA GLU A 364 17.80 -33.01 -7.78
C GLU A 364 17.06 -32.11 -6.77
N ALA A 365 17.49 -32.11 -5.50
CA ALA A 365 16.91 -31.24 -4.47
C ALA A 365 17.10 -29.75 -4.75
N GLN A 366 18.24 -29.33 -5.31
CA GLN A 366 18.50 -27.94 -5.69
C GLN A 366 17.63 -27.52 -6.90
N ASP A 367 17.48 -28.42 -7.88
CA ASP A 367 16.62 -28.19 -9.03
C ASP A 367 15.15 -28.09 -8.62
N ASP A 368 14.69 -28.95 -7.70
CA ASP A 368 13.34 -28.91 -7.15
C ASP A 368 13.04 -27.61 -6.41
N TYR A 369 14.00 -27.11 -5.63
CA TYR A 369 13.87 -25.81 -4.97
C TYR A 369 13.74 -24.67 -5.99
N ASN A 370 14.63 -24.61 -6.98
CA ASN A 370 14.61 -23.60 -8.05
C ASN A 370 13.32 -23.67 -8.87
N HIS A 371 12.86 -24.90 -9.15
CA HIS A 371 11.59 -25.13 -9.84
C HIS A 371 10.42 -24.61 -9.01
N GLY A 372 10.36 -24.90 -7.71
CA GLY A 372 9.34 -24.37 -6.80
C GLY A 372 9.30 -22.84 -6.76
N VAL A 373 10.48 -22.19 -6.65
CA VAL A 373 10.59 -20.72 -6.68
C VAL A 373 10.10 -20.16 -8.03
N SER A 374 10.45 -20.81 -9.13
CA SER A 374 10.03 -20.42 -10.49
C SER A 374 8.52 -20.57 -10.70
N VAL A 375 7.92 -21.65 -10.20
CA VAL A 375 6.45 -21.84 -10.24
C VAL A 375 5.74 -20.75 -9.43
N ALA A 376 6.23 -20.44 -8.23
CA ALA A 376 5.60 -19.46 -7.35
C ALA A 376 5.70 -18.02 -7.89
N GLY A 377 6.88 -17.60 -8.38
CA GLY A 377 7.13 -16.23 -8.82
C GLY A 377 6.97 -15.98 -10.32
N GLY A 378 6.89 -17.03 -11.14
CA GLY A 378 6.81 -16.95 -12.60
C GLY A 378 5.40 -17.19 -13.12
N SER A 379 5.07 -18.46 -13.36
CA SER A 379 3.81 -18.86 -14.01
C SER A 379 2.58 -18.53 -13.15
N THR A 380 2.66 -18.77 -11.84
CA THR A 380 1.54 -18.51 -10.93
C THR A 380 1.21 -17.03 -10.82
N ASP A 381 2.23 -16.18 -10.63
CA ASP A 381 2.05 -14.71 -10.57
C ASP A 381 1.50 -14.15 -11.88
N LEU A 382 1.94 -14.68 -13.03
CA LEU A 382 1.41 -14.24 -14.32
C LEU A 382 -0.09 -14.54 -14.44
N ILE A 383 -0.53 -15.75 -14.08
CA ILE A 383 -1.94 -16.13 -14.14
C ILE A 383 -2.76 -15.38 -13.08
N PHE A 384 -2.23 -15.20 -11.86
CA PHE A 384 -2.80 -14.37 -10.80
C PHE A 384 -3.11 -12.96 -11.30
N ASN A 385 -2.16 -12.35 -12.04
CA ASN A 385 -2.34 -11.01 -12.59
C ASN A 385 -3.32 -11.02 -13.78
N LEU A 386 -3.27 -12.00 -14.68
CA LEU A 386 -4.23 -12.08 -15.79
C LEU A 386 -5.67 -12.21 -15.29
N LEU A 387 -5.91 -13.06 -14.28
CA LEU A 387 -7.23 -13.20 -13.66
C LEU A 387 -7.63 -11.90 -12.95
N GLY A 388 -6.72 -11.27 -12.20
CA GLY A 388 -6.97 -10.00 -11.53
C GLY A 388 -7.35 -8.88 -12.51
N TYR A 389 -6.70 -8.85 -13.68
CA TYR A 389 -7.00 -7.91 -14.75
C TYR A 389 -8.42 -8.13 -15.26
N VAL A 390 -8.76 -9.34 -15.68
CA VAL A 390 -10.12 -9.67 -16.15
C VAL A 390 -11.17 -9.37 -15.09
N PHE A 391 -10.89 -9.74 -13.84
CA PHE A 391 -11.80 -9.51 -12.72
C PHE A 391 -12.02 -8.02 -12.45
N SER A 392 -11.00 -7.17 -12.63
CA SER A 392 -11.15 -5.71 -12.48
C SER A 392 -12.22 -5.14 -13.41
N TRP A 393 -12.34 -5.61 -14.66
CA TRP A 393 -13.39 -5.17 -15.59
C TRP A 393 -14.79 -5.67 -15.21
N VAL A 394 -14.88 -6.83 -14.57
CA VAL A 394 -16.15 -7.46 -14.16
C VAL A 394 -16.64 -6.92 -12.81
N LEU A 395 -15.73 -6.41 -11.97
CA LEU A 395 -16.02 -5.97 -10.61
C LEU A 395 -17.14 -4.91 -10.51
N PRO A 396 -17.17 -3.82 -11.32
CA PRO A 396 -18.24 -2.82 -11.23
C PRO A 396 -19.63 -3.43 -11.49
N TRP A 397 -19.71 -4.35 -12.45
CA TRP A 397 -20.96 -5.06 -12.74
C TRP A 397 -21.39 -5.96 -11.58
N LEU A 398 -20.45 -6.66 -10.95
CA LEU A 398 -20.73 -7.47 -9.75
C LEU A 398 -21.23 -6.60 -8.60
N VAL A 399 -20.58 -5.46 -8.34
CA VAL A 399 -20.96 -4.54 -7.27
C VAL A 399 -22.34 -3.97 -7.52
N LYS A 400 -22.65 -3.59 -8.76
CA LYS A 400 -24.00 -3.14 -9.13
C LYS A 400 -25.06 -4.20 -8.84
N ARG A 401 -24.80 -5.45 -9.26
CA ARG A 401 -25.79 -6.53 -9.19
C ARG A 401 -25.96 -7.14 -7.80
N PHE A 402 -24.87 -7.36 -7.09
CA PHE A 402 -24.84 -8.12 -5.83
C PHE A 402 -24.53 -7.26 -4.60
N GLY A 403 -24.11 -6.02 -4.80
CA GLY A 403 -23.75 -5.09 -3.74
C GLY A 403 -22.32 -5.27 -3.24
N ALA A 404 -21.68 -4.16 -2.86
CA ALA A 404 -20.26 -4.13 -2.46
C ALA A 404 -19.95 -5.05 -1.26
N LYS A 405 -20.87 -5.16 -0.29
CA LYS A 405 -20.70 -6.05 0.87
C LYS A 405 -20.44 -7.49 0.43
N TRP A 406 -21.32 -8.04 -0.41
CA TRP A 406 -21.26 -9.46 -0.78
C TRP A 406 -20.13 -9.73 -1.76
N VAL A 407 -19.89 -8.82 -2.70
CA VAL A 407 -18.75 -8.92 -3.62
C VAL A 407 -17.43 -8.95 -2.85
N LEU A 408 -17.25 -8.05 -1.88
CA LEU A 408 -16.09 -8.08 -0.98
C LEU A 408 -16.04 -9.39 -0.21
N THR A 409 -17.10 -9.75 0.50
CA THR A 409 -17.10 -10.94 1.37
C THR A 409 -16.76 -12.22 0.62
N ILE A 410 -17.37 -12.44 -0.55
CA ILE A 410 -17.14 -13.63 -1.37
C ILE A 410 -15.72 -13.62 -1.95
N SER A 411 -15.22 -12.47 -2.38
CA SER A 411 -13.88 -12.39 -2.96
C SER A 411 -12.77 -12.67 -1.95
N LEU A 412 -13.02 -12.54 -0.65
CA LEU A 412 -12.08 -12.88 0.42
C LEU A 412 -11.99 -14.37 0.74
N VAL A 413 -13.03 -15.16 0.41
CA VAL A 413 -13.07 -16.60 0.73
C VAL A 413 -11.88 -17.35 0.16
N PRO A 414 -11.48 -17.18 -1.12
CA PRO A 414 -10.33 -17.90 -1.65
C PRO A 414 -9.02 -17.65 -0.90
N GLN A 415 -8.80 -16.43 -0.40
CA GLN A 415 -7.58 -16.14 0.37
C GLN A 415 -7.57 -16.83 1.74
N SER A 416 -8.73 -17.18 2.30
CA SER A 416 -8.79 -18.02 3.50
C SER A 416 -8.33 -19.47 3.25
N LEU A 417 -8.37 -19.95 2.00
CA LEU A 417 -7.93 -21.29 1.62
C LEU A 417 -6.40 -21.46 1.71
N LEU A 418 -5.64 -20.38 1.92
CA LEU A 418 -4.22 -20.46 2.29
C LEU A 418 -3.99 -21.30 3.56
N MET A 419 -4.99 -21.41 4.45
CA MET A 419 -4.93 -22.31 5.60
C MET A 419 -4.80 -23.78 5.18
N ILE A 420 -5.47 -24.17 4.10
CA ILE A 420 -5.45 -25.53 3.55
C ILE A 420 -4.18 -25.73 2.72
N MET A 421 -3.84 -24.73 1.90
CA MET A 421 -2.61 -24.70 1.10
C MET A 421 -1.37 -24.97 1.95
N ALA A 422 -1.27 -24.37 3.14
CA ALA A 422 -0.11 -24.51 4.03
C ALA A 422 0.26 -25.97 4.39
N PHE A 423 -0.67 -26.91 4.22
CA PHE A 423 -0.47 -28.33 4.53
C PHE A 423 -0.61 -29.24 3.29
N THR A 424 -0.74 -28.66 2.11
CA THR A 424 -0.88 -29.39 0.85
C THR A 424 0.46 -29.41 0.10
N LYS A 425 0.71 -30.49 -0.65
CA LYS A 425 1.86 -30.63 -1.57
C LYS A 425 1.42 -30.76 -3.03
N VAL A 426 0.13 -30.63 -3.29
CA VAL A 426 -0.44 -30.78 -4.63
C VAL A 426 -0.30 -29.44 -5.35
N VAL A 427 0.75 -29.33 -6.16
CA VAL A 427 1.12 -28.10 -6.90
C VAL A 427 -0.08 -27.46 -7.59
N ALA A 428 -0.87 -28.24 -8.34
CA ALA A 428 -2.03 -27.71 -9.06
C ALA A 428 -3.09 -27.08 -8.14
N LEU A 429 -3.30 -27.66 -6.96
CA LEU A 429 -4.25 -27.15 -5.97
C LEU A 429 -3.71 -25.88 -5.30
N ASP A 430 -2.43 -25.87 -4.95
CA ASP A 430 -1.76 -24.74 -4.32
C ASP A 430 -1.73 -23.53 -5.26
N VAL A 431 -1.34 -23.75 -6.52
CA VAL A 431 -1.37 -22.74 -7.59
C VAL A 431 -2.79 -22.21 -7.81
N PHE A 432 -3.80 -23.09 -7.80
CA PHE A 432 -5.20 -22.67 -7.94
C PHE A 432 -5.65 -21.74 -6.80
N PHE A 433 -5.34 -22.08 -5.54
CA PHE A 433 -5.67 -21.22 -4.40
C PHE A 433 -4.98 -19.86 -4.49
N VAL A 434 -3.69 -19.85 -4.84
CA VAL A 434 -2.91 -18.61 -5.01
C VAL A 434 -3.55 -17.72 -6.06
N ILE A 435 -3.84 -18.25 -7.25
CA ILE A 435 -4.43 -17.49 -8.36
C ILE A 435 -5.73 -16.81 -7.91
N LEU A 436 -6.59 -17.53 -7.17
CA LEU A 436 -7.87 -16.98 -6.71
C LEU A 436 -7.72 -15.88 -5.65
N THR A 437 -6.60 -15.77 -4.95
CA THR A 437 -6.38 -14.68 -3.99
C THR A 437 -6.36 -13.30 -4.67
N THR A 438 -6.18 -13.24 -5.99
CA THR A 438 -6.29 -12.00 -6.79
C THR A 438 -7.67 -11.35 -6.66
N LEU A 439 -8.72 -12.16 -6.44
CA LEU A 439 -10.08 -11.65 -6.26
C LEU A 439 -10.17 -10.78 -5.01
N SER A 440 -9.57 -11.22 -3.89
CA SER A 440 -9.46 -10.44 -2.66
C SER A 440 -8.74 -9.12 -2.93
N GLN A 441 -7.55 -9.20 -3.53
CA GLN A 441 -6.67 -8.07 -3.77
C GLN A 441 -7.32 -7.01 -4.65
N THR A 442 -7.83 -7.41 -5.81
CA THR A 442 -8.52 -6.50 -6.73
C THR A 442 -9.73 -5.85 -6.07
N THR A 443 -10.51 -6.61 -5.27
CA THR A 443 -11.71 -6.06 -4.62
C THR A 443 -11.39 -5.04 -3.54
N VAL A 444 -10.47 -5.34 -2.61
CA VAL A 444 -10.16 -4.42 -1.49
C VAL A 444 -9.54 -3.11 -1.98
N PHE A 445 -8.72 -3.15 -3.04
CA PHE A 445 -8.13 -1.93 -3.59
C PHE A 445 -9.10 -1.15 -4.47
N ALA A 446 -9.98 -1.82 -5.23
CA ALA A 446 -10.99 -1.15 -6.04
C ALA A 446 -12.10 -0.51 -5.18
N LEU A 447 -12.46 -1.12 -4.05
CA LEU A 447 -13.52 -0.59 -3.18
C LEU A 447 -13.05 0.46 -2.17
N LEU A 448 -11.73 0.68 -2.05
CA LEU A 448 -11.15 1.61 -1.06
C LEU A 448 -11.76 3.01 -1.12
N VAL A 449 -11.74 3.65 -2.30
CA VAL A 449 -12.27 5.01 -2.47
C VAL A 449 -13.80 5.03 -2.60
N PRO A 450 -14.44 4.16 -3.40
CA PRO A 450 -15.90 4.13 -3.53
C PRO A 450 -16.63 3.96 -2.20
N VAL A 451 -16.13 3.12 -1.30
CA VAL A 451 -16.74 2.90 0.02
C VAL A 451 -16.64 4.15 0.91
N ILE A 452 -15.54 4.91 0.83
CA ILE A 452 -15.42 6.19 1.55
C ILE A 452 -16.46 7.19 1.02
N ILE A 453 -16.54 7.35 -0.30
CA ILE A 453 -17.44 8.30 -0.94
C ILE A 453 -18.90 7.94 -0.67
N HIS A 454 -19.23 6.65 -0.70
CA HIS A 454 -20.59 6.19 -0.37
C HIS A 454 -21.00 6.53 1.07
N VAL A 455 -20.05 6.52 2.02
CA VAL A 455 -20.34 6.79 3.43
C VAL A 455 -20.37 8.29 3.76
N PHE A 456 -19.51 9.09 3.16
CA PHE A 456 -19.37 10.52 3.48
C PHE A 456 -19.98 11.48 2.45
N GLY A 457 -20.36 11.00 1.27
CA GLY A 457 -20.76 11.83 0.14
C GLY A 457 -19.58 12.48 -0.59
N ASN A 458 -19.89 13.32 -1.59
CA ASN A 458 -18.90 13.93 -2.48
C ASN A 458 -18.27 15.22 -1.94
N ASP A 459 -18.84 15.82 -0.87
CA ASP A 459 -18.49 17.16 -0.38
C ASP A 459 -17.43 17.19 0.73
N VAL A 460 -16.93 16.02 1.15
CA VAL A 460 -15.97 15.89 2.25
C VAL A 460 -14.54 15.83 1.70
N GLU A 461 -13.55 16.28 2.48
CA GLU A 461 -12.12 16.09 2.19
C GLU A 461 -11.74 14.58 2.22
N ILE A 462 -12.06 13.87 1.13
CA ILE A 462 -11.87 12.41 0.96
C ILE A 462 -10.42 11.99 1.20
N GLY A 463 -9.45 12.87 0.91
CA GLY A 463 -8.01 12.64 1.09
C GLY A 463 -7.61 12.19 2.51
N VAL A 464 -8.23 12.77 3.55
CA VAL A 464 -7.93 12.41 4.95
C VAL A 464 -8.37 10.97 5.25
N TYR A 465 -9.55 10.57 4.77
CA TYR A 465 -10.09 9.24 4.98
C TYR A 465 -9.37 8.19 4.14
N VAL A 466 -8.93 8.53 2.93
CA VAL A 466 -8.06 7.67 2.12
C VAL A 466 -6.75 7.37 2.85
N GLY A 467 -6.14 8.38 3.49
CA GLY A 467 -4.96 8.20 4.34
C GLY A 467 -5.22 7.31 5.56
N ALA A 468 -6.37 7.48 6.22
CA ALA A 468 -6.77 6.64 7.36
C ALA A 468 -6.98 5.17 6.96
N LEU A 469 -7.68 4.92 5.84
CA LEU A 469 -7.88 3.55 5.32
C LEU A 469 -6.57 2.93 4.82
N ASN A 470 -5.71 3.71 4.18
CA ASN A 470 -4.39 3.23 3.74
C ASN A 470 -3.50 2.88 4.95
N SER A 471 -3.70 3.53 6.10
CA SER A 471 -2.98 3.15 7.32
C SER A 471 -3.33 1.72 7.74
N ALA A 472 -4.59 1.29 7.62
CA ALA A 472 -4.99 -0.10 7.92
C ALA A 472 -4.28 -1.12 6.99
N ASN A 473 -4.12 -0.77 5.71
CA ASN A 473 -3.31 -1.54 4.76
C ASN A 473 -1.86 -1.65 5.26
N CYS A 474 -1.19 -0.52 5.51
CA CYS A 474 0.20 -0.50 5.94
C CYS A 474 0.41 -1.24 7.28
N PHE A 475 -0.50 -1.10 8.26
CA PHE A 475 -0.40 -1.81 9.54
C PHE A 475 -0.48 -3.33 9.38
N GLY A 476 -1.31 -3.84 8.46
CA GLY A 476 -1.38 -5.28 8.18
C GLY A 476 -0.03 -5.83 7.69
N GLN A 477 0.62 -5.09 6.80
CA GLN A 477 1.95 -5.44 6.28
C GLN A 477 3.04 -5.31 7.34
N LEU A 478 3.04 -4.22 8.12
CA LEU A 478 4.01 -3.99 9.19
C LEU A 478 3.97 -5.08 10.24
N LEU A 479 2.77 -5.47 10.69
CA LEU A 479 2.65 -6.56 11.66
C LEU A 479 3.29 -7.83 11.11
N ASN A 480 3.05 -8.13 9.82
CA ASN A 480 3.67 -9.28 9.17
C ASN A 480 5.20 -9.19 9.15
N PHE A 481 5.78 -8.06 8.73
CA PHE A 481 7.24 -7.91 8.68
C PHE A 481 7.90 -7.99 10.05
N VAL A 482 7.22 -7.53 11.10
CA VAL A 482 7.75 -7.58 12.47
C VAL A 482 7.79 -9.01 13.02
N ILE A 483 6.75 -9.81 12.76
CA ILE A 483 6.67 -11.17 13.34
C ILE A 483 7.10 -12.27 12.37
N GLY A 484 7.15 -11.99 11.07
CA GLY A 484 7.38 -12.97 10.00
C GLY A 484 8.68 -13.74 10.14
N ALA A 485 9.76 -13.06 10.53
CA ALA A 485 11.07 -13.69 10.79
C ALA A 485 10.96 -14.78 11.87
N ALA A 486 10.36 -14.44 13.01
CA ALA A 486 10.20 -15.35 14.13
C ALA A 486 9.26 -16.52 13.81
N LEU A 487 8.27 -16.33 12.94
CA LEU A 487 7.36 -17.39 12.53
C LEU A 487 8.05 -18.49 11.72
N VAL A 488 9.00 -18.12 10.86
CA VAL A 488 9.73 -19.08 10.01
C VAL A 488 10.72 -19.93 10.82
N GLU A 489 11.23 -19.41 11.94
CA GLU A 489 12.16 -20.15 12.82
C GLU A 489 11.47 -21.24 13.66
N THR A 490 10.13 -21.31 13.63
CA THR A 490 9.37 -22.35 14.33
C THR A 490 9.48 -23.71 13.65
N SER A 491 9.06 -24.78 14.33
CA SER A 491 9.04 -26.14 13.78
C SER A 491 8.16 -26.32 12.53
N LEU A 492 7.22 -25.41 12.30
CA LEU A 492 6.37 -25.41 11.11
C LEU A 492 7.02 -24.70 9.91
N GLY A 493 8.17 -24.03 10.10
CA GLY A 493 8.91 -23.37 9.03
C GLY A 493 8.04 -22.41 8.21
N TYR A 494 8.21 -22.45 6.90
CA TYR A 494 7.44 -21.64 5.95
C TYR A 494 5.95 -21.98 5.85
N LYS A 495 5.46 -23.08 6.48
CA LYS A 495 4.03 -23.38 6.55
C LYS A 495 3.29 -22.40 7.46
N LEU A 496 3.91 -22.01 8.58
CA LEU A 496 3.25 -21.20 9.60
C LEU A 496 2.86 -19.80 9.11
N PRO A 497 3.74 -19.04 8.42
CA PRO A 497 3.33 -17.75 7.83
C PRO A 497 2.17 -17.89 6.86
N VAL A 498 2.18 -18.90 5.97
CA VAL A 498 1.11 -19.13 4.99
C VAL A 498 -0.20 -19.48 5.70
N PHE A 499 -0.15 -20.38 6.69
CA PHE A 499 -1.30 -20.75 7.49
C PHE A 499 -1.91 -19.55 8.23
N LEU A 500 -1.09 -18.78 8.95
CA LEU A 500 -1.54 -17.58 9.66
C LEU A 500 -2.11 -16.53 8.70
N GLY A 501 -1.56 -16.43 7.49
CA GLY A 501 -2.12 -15.56 6.46
C GLY A 501 -3.53 -15.96 6.04
N GLY A 502 -3.77 -17.27 5.91
CA GLY A 502 -5.10 -17.82 5.70
C GLY A 502 -6.05 -17.58 6.87
N VAL A 503 -5.59 -17.79 8.11
CA VAL A 503 -6.38 -17.56 9.34
C VAL A 503 -6.82 -16.10 9.43
N MET A 504 -5.90 -15.16 9.22
CA MET A 504 -6.22 -13.73 9.24
C MET A 504 -7.22 -13.37 8.13
N SER A 505 -7.07 -13.95 6.95
CA SER A 505 -8.02 -13.75 5.85
C SER A 505 -9.41 -14.33 6.18
N PHE A 506 -9.47 -15.49 6.84
CA PHE A 506 -10.72 -16.08 7.34
C PHE A 506 -11.41 -15.21 8.39
N ILE A 507 -10.65 -14.66 9.33
CA ILE A 507 -11.17 -13.67 10.30
C ILE A 507 -11.78 -12.48 9.54
N GLY A 508 -11.11 -11.99 8.50
CA GLY A 508 -11.64 -10.95 7.60
C GLY A 508 -12.99 -11.33 6.97
N VAL A 509 -13.13 -12.57 6.48
CA VAL A 509 -14.40 -13.10 5.92
C VAL A 509 -15.50 -13.08 6.99
N VAL A 510 -15.23 -13.64 8.17
CA VAL A 510 -16.20 -13.70 9.28
C VAL A 510 -16.65 -12.30 9.67
N ILE A 511 -15.70 -11.37 9.82
CA ILE A 511 -16.00 -9.98 10.15
C ILE A 511 -16.85 -9.32 9.06
N ALA A 512 -16.52 -9.56 7.79
CA ALA A 512 -17.28 -9.01 6.67
C ALA A 512 -18.73 -9.54 6.62
N ILE A 513 -18.95 -10.84 6.88
CA ILE A 513 -20.30 -11.43 6.91
C ILE A 513 -21.18 -10.76 7.97
N PHE A 514 -20.69 -10.72 9.20
CA PHE A 514 -21.51 -10.35 10.36
C PHE A 514 -21.56 -8.85 10.64
N PHE A 515 -20.47 -8.11 10.39
CA PHE A 515 -20.34 -6.73 10.85
C PHE A 515 -20.30 -5.71 9.71
N LEU A 516 -19.98 -6.10 8.47
CA LEU A 516 -19.97 -5.14 7.36
C LEU A 516 -21.40 -4.81 6.96
N LYS A 517 -21.79 -3.56 7.20
CA LYS A 517 -23.12 -3.02 6.88
C LYS A 517 -22.96 -1.91 5.82
N ILE A 518 -22.75 -2.31 4.57
CA ILE A 518 -22.63 -1.41 3.42
C ILE A 518 -23.67 -1.80 2.36
N ARG A 519 -24.47 -0.84 1.90
CA ARG A 519 -25.50 -1.03 0.84
C ARG A 519 -25.15 -0.22 -0.40
N MET A 520 -23.96 -0.45 -0.94
CA MET A 520 -23.47 0.22 -2.14
C MET A 520 -23.71 -0.65 -3.38
N HIS A 521 -24.53 -0.16 -4.31
CA HIS A 521 -24.84 -0.77 -5.61
C HIS A 521 -24.46 0.15 -6.79
N SER A 522 -23.77 1.26 -6.53
CA SER A 522 -23.31 2.18 -7.56
C SER A 522 -22.15 1.57 -8.36
N MET A 523 -22.15 1.90 -9.66
CA MET A 523 -21.14 1.43 -10.60
C MET A 523 -19.80 2.09 -10.43
#